data_AF-A0A2H0MSB7-F1
#
_entry.id   AF-A0A2H0MSB7-F1
#
_cell.length_a   1.000
_cell.length_b   1.000
_cell.length_c   1.000
_cell.angle_alpha   90.00
_cell.angle_beta   90.00
_cell.angle_gamma   90.00
#
_symmetry.space_group_name_H-M   'P 1'
#
loop_
_entity.id
_entity.type
_entity.pdbx_description
1 polymer ?
#
loop_
_entity_poly.entity_id
_entity_poly.type
_entity_poly.pdbx_seq_one_letter_code
_entity_poly.pdbx_strand_id
1 'polypeptide(L)'
;MSAQIPNTETIAKILLDEANLAFCETAERKDEKGKRTLDGSGWDDGKMDGEYDEVDYQNILEWQLKAAMVCDTHPELEATTAELFQKVNADNAEEILKQIMEDENILELAKGAVIVFMLRFPTVQSFVNKGHPLVLAADEYMLENSNAQNWKDYQHIAYENRWI
;
A
#
# COMPACT_ATOMS: atom_id res chain seq x y z
N MET A 1 22.91 3.04 -11.62
CA MET A 1 21.86 3.98 -12.07
C MET A 1 21.43 4.78 -10.85
N SER A 2 21.37 6.11 -10.95
CA SER A 2 20.84 6.96 -9.87
C SER A 2 19.36 6.65 -9.64
N ALA A 3 18.89 6.76 -8.39
CA ALA A 3 17.47 6.69 -8.10
C ALA A 3 16.73 7.77 -8.88
N GLN A 4 15.66 7.40 -9.58
CA GLN A 4 14.74 8.39 -10.15
C GLN A 4 13.72 8.75 -9.08
N ILE A 5 13.35 10.02 -8.99
CA ILE A 5 12.23 10.46 -8.14
C ILE A 5 10.95 10.08 -8.92
N PRO A 6 9.96 9.44 -8.28
CA PRO A 6 8.71 9.10 -8.95
C PRO A 6 7.99 10.38 -9.38
N ASN A 7 7.40 10.37 -10.57
CA ASN A 7 6.58 11.49 -11.00
C ASN A 7 5.19 11.45 -10.33
N THR A 8 4.42 12.53 -10.46
CA THR A 8 3.10 12.66 -9.85
C THR A 8 2.14 11.53 -10.25
N GLU A 9 2.18 11.11 -11.53
CA GLU A 9 1.33 10.02 -12.02
C GLU A 9 1.66 8.71 -11.31
N THR A 10 2.95 8.39 -11.18
CA THR A 10 3.45 7.23 -10.44
C THR A 10 2.97 7.26 -8.98
N ILE A 11 3.12 8.40 -8.30
CA ILE A 11 2.71 8.55 -6.91
C ILE A 11 1.20 8.31 -6.78
N ALA A 12 0.38 8.95 -7.62
CA ALA A 12 -1.06 8.78 -7.61
C ALA A 12 -1.48 7.32 -7.88
N LYS A 13 -0.83 6.65 -8.85
CA LYS A 13 -1.06 5.22 -9.14
C LYS A 13 -0.74 4.34 -7.95
N ILE A 14 0.42 4.52 -7.32
CA ILE A 14 0.81 3.76 -6.13
C ILE A 14 -0.24 3.94 -5.03
N LEU A 15 -0.60 5.17 -4.69
CA LEU A 15 -1.56 5.41 -3.61
C LEU A 15 -2.94 4.79 -3.88
N LEU A 16 -3.42 4.84 -5.13
CA LEU A 16 -4.71 4.25 -5.51
C LEU A 16 -4.67 2.72 -5.54
N ASP A 17 -3.59 2.13 -6.05
CA ASP A 17 -3.39 0.68 -6.08
C ASP A 17 -3.32 0.11 -4.66
N GLU A 18 -2.54 0.75 -3.79
CA GLU A 18 -2.39 0.35 -2.39
C GLU A 18 -3.69 0.55 -1.58
N ALA A 19 -4.45 1.62 -1.85
CA ALA A 19 -5.78 1.79 -1.27
C ALA A 19 -6.76 0.70 -1.73
N ASN A 20 -6.64 0.22 -2.96
CA ASN A 20 -7.46 -0.86 -3.49
C ASN A 20 -7.05 -2.22 -2.92
N LEU A 21 -5.74 -2.47 -2.81
CA LEU A 21 -5.16 -3.69 -2.26
C LEU A 21 -5.62 -3.96 -0.82
N ALA A 22 -5.86 -2.90 -0.03
CA ALA A 22 -6.43 -3.02 1.30
C ALA A 22 -7.80 -3.75 1.33
N PHE A 23 -8.61 -3.65 0.27
CA PHE A 23 -9.86 -4.41 0.14
C PHE A 23 -9.60 -5.89 -0.09
N CYS A 24 -8.63 -6.23 -0.94
CA CYS A 24 -8.18 -7.60 -1.17
C CYS A 24 -7.69 -8.24 0.14
N GLU A 25 -6.81 -7.56 0.88
CA GLU A 25 -6.32 -8.05 2.17
C GLU A 25 -7.45 -8.17 3.21
N THR A 26 -8.40 -7.23 3.21
CA THR A 26 -9.58 -7.29 4.09
C THR A 26 -10.46 -8.51 3.80
N ALA A 27 -10.57 -8.94 2.54
CA ALA A 27 -11.32 -10.12 2.13
C ALA A 27 -10.65 -11.44 2.57
N GLU A 28 -9.33 -11.45 2.77
CA GLU A 28 -8.57 -12.61 3.25
C GLU A 28 -8.58 -12.76 4.78
N ARG A 29 -9.17 -11.81 5.50
CA ARG A 29 -9.26 -11.85 6.96
C ARG A 29 -10.09 -13.02 7.45
N LYS A 30 -9.70 -13.54 8.61
CA LYS A 30 -10.38 -14.66 9.30
C LYS A 30 -11.59 -14.23 10.11
N ASP A 31 -11.70 -12.92 10.39
CA ASP A 31 -12.80 -12.32 11.13
C ASP A 31 -13.86 -11.72 10.21
N GLU A 32 -15.04 -11.47 10.79
CA GLU A 32 -16.19 -10.94 10.06
C GLU A 32 -16.28 -9.42 10.17
N LYS A 33 -16.92 -8.81 9.16
CA LYS A 33 -17.32 -7.40 9.19
C LYS A 33 -18.05 -7.06 10.48
N GLY A 34 -17.62 -5.99 11.15
CA GLY A 34 -18.18 -5.54 12.44
C GLY A 34 -17.67 -6.31 13.68
N LYS A 35 -16.79 -7.31 13.52
CA LYS A 35 -16.11 -8.02 14.61
C LYS A 35 -14.59 -8.04 14.40
N ARG A 36 -14.04 -6.97 13.84
CA ARG A 36 -12.62 -6.89 13.48
C ARG A 36 -11.71 -6.91 14.72
N THR A 37 -10.64 -7.70 14.65
CA THR A 37 -9.64 -7.89 15.72
C THR A 37 -8.23 -7.96 15.13
N LEU A 38 -7.19 -7.76 15.94
CA LEU A 38 -5.80 -7.91 15.45
C LEU A 38 -5.54 -9.35 14.95
N ASP A 39 -5.98 -10.36 15.72
CA ASP A 39 -5.81 -11.78 15.41
C ASP A 39 -6.57 -12.26 14.16
N GLY A 40 -7.54 -11.47 13.69
CA GLY A 40 -8.28 -11.75 12.47
C GLY A 40 -7.53 -11.40 11.18
N SER A 41 -6.37 -10.75 11.29
CA SER A 41 -5.53 -10.42 10.15
C SER A 41 -5.10 -11.66 9.36
N GLY A 42 -5.02 -11.52 8.04
CA GLY A 42 -4.38 -12.51 7.15
C GLY A 42 -2.85 -12.48 7.21
N TRP A 43 -2.27 -11.54 7.95
CA TRP A 43 -0.83 -11.48 8.21
C TRP A 43 -0.42 -12.47 9.30
N ASP A 44 0.70 -13.15 9.08
CA ASP A 44 1.37 -14.00 10.04
C ASP A 44 2.87 -13.68 10.08
N ASP A 45 3.57 -14.26 11.06
CA ASP A 45 5.02 -14.16 11.24
C ASP A 45 5.80 -14.67 10.01
N GLY A 46 5.24 -15.65 9.28
CA GLY A 46 5.76 -16.15 8.02
C GLY A 46 5.92 -15.06 6.96
N LYS A 47 4.97 -14.11 6.86
CA LYS A 47 5.04 -12.98 5.90
C LYS A 47 6.18 -11.99 6.16
N MET A 48 6.85 -12.06 7.32
CA MET A 48 8.04 -11.26 7.64
C MET A 48 9.34 -11.85 7.06
N ASP A 49 9.30 -13.07 6.52
CA ASP A 49 10.36 -13.73 5.74
C ASP A 49 11.76 -13.70 6.41
N GLY A 50 11.82 -13.99 7.72
CA GLY A 50 13.08 -14.12 8.47
C GLY A 50 13.70 -12.82 8.97
N GLU A 51 13.08 -11.67 8.72
CA GLU A 51 13.43 -10.37 9.30
C GLU A 51 12.34 -9.91 10.27
N TYR A 52 11.84 -10.85 11.07
CA TYR A 52 10.78 -10.57 12.03
C TYR A 52 11.27 -9.57 13.10
N ASP A 53 10.58 -8.45 13.21
CA ASP A 53 10.63 -7.54 14.33
C ASP A 53 9.23 -7.47 14.96
N GLU A 54 9.14 -7.67 16.27
CA GLU A 54 7.85 -7.72 16.98
C GLU A 54 7.12 -6.38 16.92
N VAL A 55 7.85 -5.26 17.02
CA VAL A 55 7.24 -3.92 17.00
C VAL A 55 6.69 -3.63 15.62
N ASP A 56 7.45 -3.92 14.58
CA ASP A 56 7.01 -3.73 13.19
C ASP A 56 5.83 -4.65 12.86
N TYR A 57 5.87 -5.91 13.32
CA TYR A 57 4.77 -6.85 13.13
C TYR A 57 3.49 -6.38 13.81
N GLN A 58 3.54 -5.95 15.08
CA GLN A 58 2.36 -5.42 15.77
C GLN A 58 1.82 -4.16 15.07
N ASN A 59 2.69 -3.26 14.62
CA ASN A 59 2.29 -2.07 13.85
C ASN A 59 1.58 -2.46 12.54
N ILE A 60 2.08 -3.48 11.84
CA ILE A 60 1.42 -4.01 10.64
C ILE A 60 0.01 -4.50 10.98
N LEU A 61 -0.16 -5.27 12.07
CA LEU A 61 -1.48 -5.77 12.48
C LEU A 61 -2.45 -4.64 12.82
N GLU A 62 -1.98 -3.57 13.47
CA GLU A 62 -2.79 -2.39 13.77
C GLU A 62 -3.24 -1.67 12.49
N TRP A 63 -2.35 -1.52 11.50
CA TRP A 63 -2.69 -0.95 10.20
C TRP A 63 -3.68 -1.83 9.42
N GLN A 64 -3.49 -3.15 9.43
CA GLN A 64 -4.41 -4.11 8.82
C GLN A 64 -5.81 -4.06 9.45
N LEU A 65 -5.89 -3.89 10.78
CA LEU A 65 -7.16 -3.71 11.48
C LEU A 65 -7.83 -2.39 11.08
N LYS A 66 -7.07 -1.29 11.06
CA LYS A 66 -7.58 0.03 10.68
C LYS A 66 -8.10 0.05 9.24
N ALA A 67 -7.35 -0.52 8.31
CA ALA A 67 -7.76 -0.66 6.92
C ALA A 67 -9.08 -1.45 6.79
N ALA A 68 -9.18 -2.60 7.47
CA ALA A 68 -10.40 -3.41 7.47
C ALA A 68 -11.63 -2.65 7.99
N MET A 69 -11.45 -1.80 9.02
CA MET A 69 -12.53 -0.96 9.53
C MET A 69 -12.98 0.11 8.52
N VAL A 70 -12.03 0.70 7.79
CA VAL A 70 -12.35 1.66 6.71
C VAL A 70 -13.06 0.94 5.57
N CYS A 71 -12.55 -0.20 5.10
CA CYS A 71 -13.20 -1.00 4.05
C CYS A 71 -14.61 -1.47 4.43
N ASP A 72 -14.83 -1.84 5.70
CA ASP A 72 -16.16 -2.19 6.21
C ASP A 72 -17.12 -0.99 6.19
N THR A 73 -16.63 0.21 6.50
CA THR A 73 -17.45 1.43 6.59
C THR A 73 -17.70 2.04 5.21
N HIS A 74 -16.73 1.92 4.31
CA HIS A 74 -16.68 2.58 3.00
C HIS A 74 -16.41 1.58 1.86
N PRO A 75 -17.27 0.57 1.64
CA PRO A 75 -17.09 -0.41 0.57
C PRO A 75 -17.11 0.21 -0.84
N GLU A 76 -17.71 1.39 -1.02
CA GLU A 76 -17.73 2.13 -2.28
C GLU A 76 -16.34 2.57 -2.76
N LEU A 77 -15.36 2.66 -1.85
CA LEU A 77 -14.01 3.11 -2.19
C LEU A 77 -13.25 2.08 -3.01
N GLU A 78 -13.59 0.80 -2.97
CA GLU A 78 -12.99 -0.24 -3.82
C GLU A 78 -13.19 0.10 -5.31
N ALA A 79 -14.44 0.40 -5.71
CA ALA A 79 -14.73 0.81 -7.08
C ALA A 79 -14.17 2.20 -7.39
N THR A 80 -14.27 3.13 -6.45
CA THR A 80 -13.81 4.53 -6.64
C THR A 80 -12.30 4.59 -6.90
N THR A 81 -11.50 3.87 -6.11
CA THR A 81 -10.03 3.83 -6.25
C THR A 81 -9.61 3.18 -7.57
N ALA A 82 -10.24 2.06 -7.94
CA ALA A 82 -10.00 1.40 -9.22
C ALA A 82 -10.34 2.31 -10.42
N GLU A 83 -11.46 3.03 -10.37
CA GLU A 83 -11.84 3.97 -11.43
C GLU A 83 -10.86 5.14 -11.56
N LEU A 84 -10.43 5.72 -10.43
CA LEU A 84 -9.43 6.80 -10.43
C LEU A 84 -8.10 6.31 -11.00
N PHE A 85 -7.69 5.08 -10.64
CA PHE A 85 -6.45 4.48 -11.12
C PHE A 85 -6.46 4.35 -12.64
N GLN A 86 -7.57 3.91 -13.23
CA GLN A 86 -7.69 3.79 -14.69
C GLN A 86 -7.72 5.14 -15.43
N LYS A 87 -8.09 6.22 -14.74
CA LYS A 87 -8.19 7.58 -15.32
C LYS A 87 -6.89 8.37 -15.23
N VAL A 88 -5.99 8.01 -14.30
CA VAL A 88 -4.79 8.81 -14.04
C VAL A 88 -3.80 8.72 -15.20
N ASN A 89 -3.33 9.88 -15.64
CA ASN A 89 -2.36 10.06 -16.70
C ASN A 89 -1.60 11.38 -16.47
N ALA A 90 -0.57 11.62 -17.28
CA ALA A 90 0.29 12.79 -17.16
C ALA A 90 -0.45 14.15 -17.16
N ASP A 91 -1.62 14.26 -17.80
CA ASP A 91 -2.36 15.52 -17.91
C ASP A 91 -3.22 15.83 -16.67
N ASN A 92 -3.65 14.81 -15.92
CA ASN A 92 -4.56 14.96 -14.77
C ASN A 92 -3.99 14.45 -13.43
N ALA A 93 -2.75 13.96 -13.42
CA ALA A 93 -2.13 13.36 -12.24
C ALA A 93 -2.10 14.29 -11.02
N GLU A 94 -1.82 15.59 -11.20
CA GLU A 94 -1.78 16.55 -10.08
C GLU A 94 -3.15 16.75 -9.43
N GLU A 95 -4.22 16.80 -10.24
CA GLU A 95 -5.58 16.96 -9.74
C GLU A 95 -6.05 15.70 -9.00
N ILE A 96 -5.78 14.52 -9.58
CA ILE A 96 -6.10 13.24 -8.94
C ILE A 96 -5.29 13.04 -7.67
N LEU A 97 -3.99 13.37 -7.65
CA LEU A 97 -3.19 13.30 -6.45
C LEU A 97 -3.77 14.20 -5.35
N LYS A 98 -4.15 15.43 -5.70
CA LYS A 98 -4.81 16.33 -4.75
C LYS A 98 -6.11 15.72 -4.21
N GLN A 99 -6.94 15.13 -5.06
CA GLN A 99 -8.17 14.45 -4.64
C GLN A 99 -7.88 13.31 -3.65
N ILE A 100 -6.87 12.48 -3.91
CA ILE A 100 -6.43 11.40 -3.00
C ILE A 100 -6.02 11.96 -1.64
N MET A 101 -5.25 13.06 -1.65
CA MET A 101 -4.75 13.68 -0.42
C MET A 101 -5.83 14.40 0.39
N GLU A 102 -6.94 14.80 -0.24
CA GLU A 102 -8.10 15.45 0.41
C GLU A 102 -9.16 14.45 0.90
N ASP A 103 -9.23 13.24 0.33
CA ASP A 103 -10.11 12.17 0.80
C ASP A 103 -9.45 11.39 1.94
N GLU A 104 -9.90 11.66 3.17
CA GLU A 104 -9.33 11.06 4.38
C GLU A 104 -9.36 9.53 4.37
N ASN A 105 -10.38 8.91 3.76
CA ASN A 105 -10.52 7.45 3.78
C ASN A 105 -9.60 6.79 2.74
N ILE A 106 -9.52 7.34 1.53
CA ILE A 106 -8.56 6.85 0.52
C ILE A 106 -7.14 7.04 1.04
N LEU A 107 -6.85 8.21 1.61
CA LEU A 107 -5.53 8.50 2.17
C LEU A 107 -5.16 7.55 3.31
N GLU A 108 -6.10 7.22 4.20
CA GLU A 108 -5.84 6.30 5.31
C GLU A 108 -5.52 4.88 4.82
N LEU A 109 -6.24 4.39 3.80
CA LEU A 109 -5.96 3.09 3.18
C LEU A 109 -4.59 3.09 2.51
N ALA A 110 -4.31 4.08 1.66
CA ALA A 110 -3.04 4.21 0.95
C ALA A 110 -1.86 4.35 1.92
N LYS A 111 -1.99 5.23 2.92
CA LYS A 111 -0.97 5.44 3.95
C LYS A 111 -0.69 4.16 4.73
N GLY A 112 -1.73 3.45 5.15
CA GLY A 112 -1.57 2.21 5.91
C GLY A 112 -0.80 1.16 5.12
N ALA A 113 -1.17 0.97 3.86
CA ALA A 113 -0.49 0.03 2.97
C ALA A 113 0.97 0.44 2.67
N VAL A 114 1.25 1.72 2.42
CA VAL A 114 2.63 2.23 2.26
C VAL A 114 3.47 2.01 3.53
N ILE A 115 2.91 2.26 4.72
CA ILE A 115 3.61 2.00 5.98
C ILE A 115 3.89 0.49 6.14
N VAL A 116 2.88 -0.36 5.92
CA VAL A 116 3.03 -1.81 5.98
C VAL A 116 4.13 -2.30 5.02
N PHE A 117 4.18 -1.75 3.80
CA PHE A 117 5.24 -2.03 2.84
C PHE A 117 6.62 -1.68 3.41
N MET A 118 6.78 -0.49 3.97
CA MET A 118 8.07 -0.03 4.52
C MET A 118 8.51 -0.80 5.77
N LEU A 119 7.56 -1.23 6.61
CA LEU A 119 7.82 -2.08 7.77
C LEU A 119 8.22 -3.50 7.34
N ARG A 120 7.55 -4.06 6.33
CA ARG A 120 7.89 -5.37 5.78
C ARG A 120 9.25 -5.35 5.08
N PHE A 121 9.58 -4.25 4.43
CA PHE A 121 10.81 -4.06 3.66
C PHE A 121 11.59 -2.84 4.17
N PRO A 122 12.26 -2.93 5.33
CA PRO A 122 12.94 -1.78 5.95
C PRO A 122 14.11 -1.25 5.12
N THR A 123 14.65 -2.05 4.19
CA THR A 123 15.73 -1.66 3.28
C THR A 123 15.48 -2.17 1.86
N VAL A 124 16.11 -1.52 0.88
CA VAL A 124 16.13 -2.03 -0.49
C VAL A 124 16.68 -3.46 -0.59
N GLN A 125 17.61 -3.86 0.30
CA GLN A 125 18.15 -5.21 0.30
C GLN A 125 17.14 -6.23 0.83
N SER A 126 16.39 -5.87 1.88
CA SER A 126 15.26 -6.66 2.38
C SER A 126 14.24 -6.90 1.27
N PHE A 127 13.86 -5.82 0.58
CA PHE A 127 12.96 -5.87 -0.56
C PHE A 127 13.43 -6.83 -1.67
N VAL A 128 14.69 -6.69 -2.09
CA VAL A 128 15.29 -7.53 -3.12
C VAL A 128 15.41 -8.99 -2.69
N ASN A 129 15.70 -9.26 -1.41
CA ASN A 129 15.89 -10.61 -0.88
C ASN A 129 14.59 -11.39 -0.76
N LYS A 130 13.53 -10.75 -0.27
CA LYS A 130 12.22 -11.38 -0.08
C LYS A 130 11.49 -11.57 -1.40
N GLY A 131 11.80 -10.74 -2.40
CA GLY A 131 10.98 -10.61 -3.61
C GLY A 131 9.64 -9.98 -3.24
N HIS A 132 8.97 -9.33 -4.18
CA HIS A 132 7.67 -8.71 -3.92
C HIS A 132 6.56 -9.73 -4.26
N PRO A 133 5.93 -10.44 -3.28
CA PRO A 133 4.79 -11.29 -3.59
C PRO A 133 3.51 -10.49 -3.89
N LEU A 134 3.47 -9.19 -3.59
CA LEU A 134 2.33 -8.33 -3.90
C LEU A 134 2.31 -7.88 -5.40
N VAL A 135 3.27 -8.31 -6.25
CA VAL A 135 3.20 -8.11 -7.73
C VAL A 135 2.51 -9.35 -8.30
N LEU A 136 1.23 -9.50 -7.99
CA LEU A 136 0.32 -10.41 -8.68
C LEU A 136 -0.73 -9.66 -9.51
N ALA A 137 -0.60 -8.33 -9.64
CA ALA A 137 -1.44 -7.53 -10.51
C ALA A 137 -0.77 -7.34 -11.88
N ALA A 138 -1.54 -7.66 -12.92
CA ALA A 138 -1.13 -7.82 -14.31
C ALA A 138 -0.90 -6.50 -15.06
N ASP A 139 -0.10 -5.59 -14.50
CA ASP A 139 0.23 -4.32 -15.16
C ASP A 139 1.74 -4.19 -15.44
N GLU A 140 2.08 -3.90 -16.71
CA GLU A 140 3.46 -3.85 -17.23
C GLU A 140 4.30 -2.80 -16.47
N TYR A 141 3.66 -1.79 -15.88
CA TYR A 141 4.31 -0.73 -15.11
C TYR A 141 5.14 -1.22 -13.92
N MET A 142 4.64 -2.21 -13.16
CA MET A 142 5.33 -2.75 -11.99
C MET A 142 6.41 -3.77 -12.36
N LEU A 143 6.39 -4.29 -13.59
CA LEU A 143 7.37 -5.23 -14.14
C LEU A 143 8.56 -4.52 -14.83
N GLU A 144 8.34 -3.31 -15.38
CA GLU A 144 9.36 -2.59 -16.15
C GLU A 144 10.40 -1.85 -15.28
N ASN A 145 10.05 -1.53 -14.03
CA ASN A 145 10.96 -0.84 -13.11
C ASN A 145 11.78 -1.84 -12.28
N SER A 146 13.09 -1.92 -12.57
CA SER A 146 14.08 -2.74 -11.88
C SER A 146 13.84 -2.84 -10.36
N ASN A 147 13.92 -4.06 -9.80
CA ASN A 147 13.59 -4.51 -8.42
C ASN A 147 14.05 -3.65 -7.21
N ALA A 148 14.60 -2.45 -7.39
CA ALA A 148 14.91 -1.50 -6.35
C ALA A 148 14.18 -0.15 -6.51
N GLN A 149 13.59 0.15 -7.67
CA GLN A 149 12.96 1.45 -7.91
C GLN A 149 11.60 1.54 -7.20
N ASN A 150 10.76 0.50 -7.27
CA ASN A 150 9.49 0.48 -6.52
C ASN A 150 9.72 0.73 -5.03
N TRP A 151 10.69 0.07 -4.40
CA TRP A 151 11.01 0.33 -2.99
C TRP A 151 11.39 1.80 -2.72
N LYS A 152 12.13 2.43 -3.63
CA LYS A 152 12.50 3.85 -3.52
C LYS A 152 11.31 4.78 -3.71
N ASP A 153 10.35 4.40 -4.55
CA ASP A 153 9.13 5.18 -4.76
C ASP A 153 8.28 5.19 -3.48
N TYR A 154 8.08 4.02 -2.85
CA TYR A 154 7.41 3.90 -1.56
C TYR A 154 8.16 4.66 -0.46
N GLN A 155 9.48 4.52 -0.42
CA GLN A 155 10.31 5.27 0.52
C GLN A 155 10.12 6.79 0.32
N HIS A 156 10.16 7.26 -0.92
CA HIS A 156 9.97 8.68 -1.24
C HIS A 156 8.60 9.18 -0.78
N ILE A 157 7.53 8.46 -1.11
CA ILE A 157 6.16 8.79 -0.70
C ILE A 157 6.05 8.88 0.83
N ALA A 158 6.58 7.89 1.55
CA ALA A 158 6.50 7.84 3.01
C ALA A 158 7.24 9.01 3.67
N TYR A 159 8.43 9.39 3.17
CA TYR A 159 9.21 10.50 3.71
C TYR A 159 8.63 11.87 3.38
N GLU A 160 8.24 12.12 2.13
CA GLU A 160 7.67 13.42 1.72
C GLU A 160 6.41 13.76 2.52
N ASN A 161 5.60 12.73 2.84
CA ASN A 161 4.39 12.88 3.62
C ASN A 161 4.59 12.73 5.14
N ARG A 162 5.82 12.48 5.61
CA ARG A 162 6.16 12.29 7.04
C ARG A 162 5.34 11.18 7.72
N TRP A 163 5.15 10.07 7.02
CA TRP A 163 4.45 8.91 7.57
C TRP A 163 5.36 7.98 8.36
N ILE A 164 6.68 8.08 8.13
CA ILE A 164 7.76 7.38 8.84
C ILE A 164 8.87 8.35 9.23
#